data_AF-A0A7S2N3L5-F1
#
_entry.id   AF-A0A7S2N3L5-F1
#
_cell.length_a   1.000
_cell.length_b   1.000
_cell.length_c   1.000
_cell.angle_alpha   90.00
_cell.angle_beta   90.00
_cell.angle_gamma   90.00
#
_symmetry.space_group_name_H-M   'P 1'
#
loop_
_entity.id
_entity.type
_entity.pdbx_description
1 polymer ?
#
loop_
_entity_poly.entity_id
_entity_poly.type
_entity_poly.pdbx_seq_one_letter_code
_entity_poly.pdbx_strand_id
1 'polypeptide(L)'
;TSDQQVFNHMMRKPNQWPGISAPHRAWIMDAWGNTLKLGGLALPLFINGHGYFVQQAHKRLKVDPLCVHATYSLDNHDAVAKMQRFREAGLWEADSDGYFSMSGATEERNGYLALNGSISPDLQKLVDAYKAKREPPSNIHVHAHALRGYILELRDALALAHALGRTLILPQWTCFCDRLWSGSDDIFH
;
A
#
# COMPACT_ATOMS: atom_id res chain seq x y z
N THR A 1 -2.03 -20.14 12.77
CA THR A 1 -3.16 -19.20 12.68
C THR A 1 -2.76 -17.91 13.34
N SER A 2 -2.93 -16.77 12.65
CA SER A 2 -2.66 -15.46 13.25
C SER A 2 -3.80 -15.02 14.17
N ASP A 3 -3.52 -14.12 15.12
CA ASP A 3 -4.54 -13.54 15.99
C ASP A 3 -5.67 -12.87 15.19
N GLN A 4 -5.33 -12.28 14.03
CA GLN A 4 -6.30 -11.70 13.10
C GLN A 4 -7.24 -12.75 12.50
N GLN A 5 -6.75 -13.95 12.15
CA GLN A 5 -7.59 -15.03 11.62
C GLN A 5 -8.52 -15.57 12.71
N VAL A 6 -8.01 -15.74 13.94
CA VAL A 6 -8.83 -16.12 15.10
C VAL A 6 -9.92 -15.07 15.34
N PHE A 7 -9.56 -13.79 15.36
CA PHE A 7 -10.51 -12.68 15.53
C PHE A 7 -11.55 -12.64 14.41
N ASN A 8 -11.15 -12.74 13.15
CA ASN A 8 -12.07 -12.75 12.02
C ASN A 8 -13.02 -13.96 12.05
N HIS A 9 -12.52 -15.15 12.41
CA HIS A 9 -13.35 -16.34 12.56
C HIS A 9 -14.39 -16.17 13.67
N MET A 10 -13.93 -15.64 14.82
CA MET A 10 -14.75 -15.29 15.97
C MET A 10 -15.86 -14.27 15.62
N MET A 11 -15.57 -13.31 14.73
CA MET A 11 -16.48 -12.23 14.34
C MET A 11 -17.50 -12.63 13.25
N ARG A 12 -17.17 -13.59 12.37
CA ARG A 12 -17.96 -13.92 11.16
C ARG A 12 -19.10 -14.91 11.40
N LYS A 13 -19.15 -15.59 12.55
CA LYS A 13 -20.18 -16.59 12.81
C LYS A 13 -21.40 -15.95 13.47
N PRO A 14 -22.59 -15.96 12.82
CA PRO A 14 -23.82 -15.47 13.42
C PRO A 14 -24.08 -16.23 14.73
N ASN A 15 -24.33 -15.50 15.82
CA ASN A 15 -24.59 -16.06 17.15
C ASN A 15 -23.47 -16.95 17.73
N GLN A 16 -22.26 -16.95 17.16
CA GLN A 16 -21.09 -17.45 17.88
C GLN A 16 -20.23 -16.31 18.40
N TRP A 17 -19.68 -16.61 19.56
CA TRP A 17 -18.98 -15.71 20.44
C TRP A 17 -17.58 -15.35 19.89
N PRO A 18 -17.10 -14.10 20.10
CA PRO A 18 -17.74 -12.95 20.73
C PRO A 18 -18.50 -12.16 19.65
N GLY A 19 -19.80 -12.44 19.50
CA GLY A 19 -20.66 -11.62 18.67
C GLY A 19 -20.62 -10.17 19.16
N ILE A 20 -20.33 -9.24 18.26
CA ILE A 20 -20.43 -7.81 18.57
C ILE A 20 -21.90 -7.43 18.55
N SER A 21 -22.40 -6.93 19.69
CA SER A 21 -23.71 -6.29 19.77
C SER A 21 -23.51 -4.79 19.90
N ALA A 22 -23.84 -4.06 18.85
CA ALA A 22 -23.64 -2.62 18.81
C ALA A 22 -24.74 -1.96 17.97
N PRO A 23 -25.35 -0.86 18.45
CA PRO A 23 -26.16 0.02 17.61
C PRO A 23 -25.35 0.46 16.38
N HIS A 24 -26.02 0.64 15.24
CA HIS A 24 -25.37 1.19 14.06
C HIS A 24 -24.72 2.54 14.40
N ARG A 25 -23.40 2.68 14.11
CA ARG A 25 -22.54 3.85 14.44
C ARG A 25 -22.12 3.98 15.91
N ALA A 26 -22.30 2.96 16.74
CA ALA A 26 -21.69 2.95 18.07
C ALA A 26 -20.16 2.86 17.94
N TRP A 27 -19.46 3.75 18.63
CA TRP A 27 -17.99 3.75 18.71
C TRP A 27 -17.46 2.89 19.85
N ILE A 28 -18.32 2.54 20.81
CA ILE A 28 -18.00 1.66 21.93
C ILE A 28 -19.03 0.53 21.92
N MET A 29 -18.54 -0.70 22.03
CA MET A 29 -19.33 -1.92 21.86
C MET A 29 -19.02 -2.88 23.01
N ASP A 30 -20.04 -3.55 23.54
CA ASP A 30 -19.82 -4.65 24.47
C ASP A 30 -19.53 -5.93 23.68
N ALA A 31 -18.53 -6.67 24.12
CA ALA A 31 -18.09 -7.95 23.58
C ALA A 31 -17.87 -8.94 24.73
N TRP A 32 -17.76 -10.22 24.39
CA TRP A 32 -17.53 -11.30 25.38
C TRP A 32 -18.55 -11.27 26.52
N GLY A 33 -19.85 -11.26 26.21
CA GLY A 33 -20.88 -11.24 27.26
C GLY A 33 -20.77 -10.04 28.23
N ASN A 34 -20.42 -8.86 27.70
CA ASN A 34 -20.26 -7.60 28.43
C ASN A 34 -19.04 -7.52 29.38
N THR A 35 -18.10 -8.47 29.32
CA THR A 35 -16.86 -8.37 30.10
C THR A 35 -15.73 -7.68 29.35
N LEU A 36 -15.89 -7.45 28.04
CA LEU A 36 -14.92 -6.73 27.20
C LEU A 36 -15.62 -5.53 26.55
N LYS A 37 -15.01 -4.35 26.63
CA LYS A 37 -15.44 -3.18 25.85
C LYS A 37 -14.50 -3.00 24.66
N LEU A 38 -15.07 -2.96 23.46
CA LEU A 38 -14.36 -2.68 22.22
C LEU A 38 -14.61 -1.22 21.82
N GLY A 39 -13.55 -0.51 21.46
CA GLY A 39 -13.62 0.84 20.90
C GLY A 39 -13.26 0.84 19.43
N GLY A 40 -14.13 1.34 18.56
CA GLY A 40 -13.81 1.63 17.18
C GLY A 40 -12.89 2.86 17.13
N LEU A 41 -11.77 2.75 16.43
CA LEU A 41 -10.89 3.89 16.17
C LEU A 41 -11.34 4.61 14.89
N ALA A 42 -11.23 5.94 14.89
CA ALA A 42 -11.53 6.74 13.71
C ALA A 42 -10.52 6.42 12.60
N LEU A 43 -11.00 5.79 11.53
CA LEU A 43 -10.16 5.31 10.43
C LEU A 43 -9.22 6.39 9.82
N PRO A 44 -9.62 7.67 9.69
CA PRO A 44 -8.70 8.70 9.20
C PRO A 44 -7.51 8.97 10.12
N LEU A 45 -7.65 8.71 11.43
CA LEU A 45 -6.58 8.93 12.43
C LEU A 45 -5.76 7.66 12.72
N PHE A 46 -6.35 6.47 12.56
CA PHE A 46 -5.73 5.18 12.80
C PHE A 46 -5.87 4.31 11.55
N ILE A 47 -5.03 4.62 10.56
CA ILE A 47 -5.21 4.15 9.20
C ILE A 47 -4.42 2.87 8.95
N ASN A 48 -5.07 1.90 8.29
CA ASN A 48 -4.41 0.66 7.86
C ASN A 48 -3.56 0.89 6.61
N GLY A 49 -2.75 -0.10 6.24
CA GLY A 49 -1.78 0.08 5.15
C GLY A 49 -2.43 0.23 3.77
N HIS A 50 -3.59 -0.40 3.52
CA HIS A 50 -4.32 -0.17 2.27
C HIS A 50 -4.82 1.28 2.18
N GLY A 51 -5.40 1.80 3.27
CA GLY A 51 -5.85 3.19 3.35
C GLY A 51 -4.71 4.19 3.19
N TYR A 52 -3.55 3.94 3.79
CA TYR A 52 -2.42 4.86 3.75
C TYR A 52 -1.59 4.75 2.47
N PHE A 53 -1.09 3.56 2.14
CA PHE A 53 -0.15 3.36 1.03
C PHE A 53 -0.82 3.24 -0.33
N VAL A 54 -2.02 2.64 -0.41
CA VAL A 54 -2.71 2.39 -1.70
C VAL A 54 -3.70 3.50 -2.00
N GLN A 55 -4.68 3.70 -1.12
CA GLN A 55 -5.75 4.69 -1.35
C GLN A 55 -5.32 6.14 -1.07
N GLN A 56 -4.19 6.33 -0.37
CA GLN A 56 -3.68 7.63 0.09
C GLN A 56 -4.79 8.47 0.75
N ALA A 57 -5.62 7.83 1.58
CA ALA A 57 -6.83 8.45 2.12
C ALA A 57 -6.51 9.69 2.98
N HIS A 58 -5.36 9.70 3.67
CA HIS A 58 -4.86 10.85 4.41
C HIS A 58 -4.72 12.10 3.52
N LYS A 59 -4.23 11.96 2.28
CA LYS A 59 -4.13 13.08 1.32
C LYS A 59 -5.50 13.54 0.83
N ARG A 60 -6.39 12.60 0.51
CA ARG A 60 -7.73 12.91 0.00
C ARG A 60 -8.60 13.59 1.07
N LEU A 61 -8.51 13.12 2.31
CA LEU A 61 -9.26 13.64 3.45
C LEU A 61 -8.57 14.85 4.10
N LYS A 62 -7.30 15.13 3.75
CA LYS A 62 -6.48 16.21 4.34
C LYS A 62 -6.36 16.08 5.86
N VAL A 63 -6.06 14.87 6.31
CA VAL A 63 -5.88 14.53 7.73
C VAL A 63 -4.49 13.95 7.91
N ASP A 64 -3.79 14.38 8.95
CA ASP A 64 -2.55 13.78 9.41
C ASP A 64 -2.88 12.65 10.40
N PRO A 65 -2.63 11.38 10.04
CA PRO A 65 -2.97 10.26 10.91
C PRO A 65 -2.09 10.24 12.16
N LEU A 66 -2.66 9.84 13.30
CA LEU A 66 -1.91 9.61 14.53
C LEU A 66 -1.11 8.31 14.47
N CYS A 67 -1.62 7.32 13.75
CA CYS A 67 -0.99 6.01 13.62
C CYS A 67 -1.25 5.43 12.23
N VAL A 68 -0.19 4.86 11.65
CA VAL A 68 -0.25 4.10 10.41
C VAL A 68 0.16 2.68 10.72
N HIS A 69 -0.74 1.74 10.48
CA HIS A 69 -0.46 0.32 10.64
C HIS A 69 -0.09 -0.30 9.29
N ALA A 70 1.14 -0.80 9.16
CA ALA A 70 1.59 -1.47 7.93
C ALA A 70 1.02 -2.89 7.79
N THR A 71 -0.25 -2.96 7.40
CA THR A 71 -0.88 -4.12 6.76
C THR A 71 -0.71 -4.04 5.24
N TYR A 72 -0.75 -5.18 4.53
CA TYR A 72 -0.59 -5.25 3.06
C TYR A 72 0.82 -4.95 2.51
N SER A 73 1.86 -5.54 3.11
CA SER A 73 3.16 -5.69 2.45
C SER A 73 3.14 -6.90 1.51
N LEU A 74 3.48 -6.72 0.23
CA LEU A 74 3.38 -7.74 -0.82
C LEU A 74 4.24 -8.98 -0.49
N ASP A 75 3.64 -10.18 -0.60
CA ASP A 75 4.26 -11.53 -0.56
C ASP A 75 5.24 -11.84 0.59
N ASN A 76 5.37 -10.93 1.54
CA ASN A 76 6.12 -11.10 2.78
C ASN A 76 5.60 -10.09 3.82
N HIS A 77 5.10 -10.59 4.95
CA HIS A 77 4.54 -9.78 6.05
C HIS A 77 5.53 -9.58 7.21
N ASP A 78 6.81 -9.82 6.93
CA ASP A 78 7.89 -9.70 7.90
C ASP A 78 8.21 -8.24 8.26
N ALA A 79 9.14 -8.09 9.20
CA ALA A 79 9.60 -6.79 9.67
C ALA A 79 10.28 -5.98 8.55
N VAL A 80 10.98 -6.64 7.63
CA VAL A 80 11.72 -5.98 6.54
C VAL A 80 10.76 -5.32 5.56
N ALA A 81 9.74 -6.04 5.12
CA ALA A 81 8.77 -5.50 4.17
C ALA A 81 7.97 -4.33 4.77
N LYS A 82 7.59 -4.43 6.06
CA LYS A 82 6.91 -3.34 6.79
C LYS A 82 7.81 -2.11 6.94
N MET A 83 9.07 -2.32 7.32
CA MET A 83 10.08 -1.27 7.42
C MET A 83 10.24 -0.55 6.08
N GLN A 84 10.40 -1.28 4.97
CA GLN A 84 10.54 -0.68 3.65
C GLN A 84 9.30 0.13 3.24
N ARG A 85 8.09 -0.34 3.58
CA ARG A 85 6.87 0.45 3.33
C ARG A 85 6.82 1.76 4.09
N PHE A 86 7.27 1.77 5.35
CA PHE A 86 7.39 3.01 6.10
C PHE A 86 8.47 3.93 5.54
N ARG A 87 9.61 3.39 5.08
CA ARG A 87 10.65 4.17 4.39
C ARG A 87 10.13 4.82 3.11
N GLU A 88 9.44 4.07 2.26
CA GLU A 88 8.83 4.58 1.02
C GLU A 88 7.86 5.75 1.28
N ALA A 89 7.21 5.75 2.44
CA ALA A 89 6.28 6.79 2.86
C ALA A 89 6.94 7.95 3.64
N GLY A 90 8.24 7.88 3.92
CA GLY A 90 8.92 8.86 4.78
C GLY A 90 8.46 8.81 6.24
N LEU A 91 8.03 7.64 6.72
CA LEU A 91 7.56 7.40 8.09
C LEU A 91 8.55 6.57 8.93
N TRP A 92 9.76 6.31 8.41
CA TRP A 92 10.76 5.49 9.06
C TRP A 92 11.97 6.32 9.50
N GLU A 93 11.98 6.67 10.79
CA GLU A 93 13.00 7.53 11.41
C GLU A 93 14.16 6.75 12.06
N ALA A 94 14.14 5.42 12.02
CA ALA A 94 15.16 4.61 12.70
C ALA A 94 16.47 4.49 11.91
N ASP A 95 16.50 4.93 10.66
CA ASP A 95 17.72 4.93 9.85
C ASP A 95 18.59 6.12 10.22
N SER A 96 19.89 5.87 10.41
CA SER A 96 20.86 6.97 10.54
C SER A 96 21.01 7.73 9.22
N ASP A 97 21.47 8.98 9.28
CA ASP A 97 21.85 9.78 8.11
C ASP A 97 22.75 9.04 7.11
N GLY A 98 23.60 8.12 7.62
CA GLY A 98 24.46 7.26 6.81
C GLY A 98 23.71 6.41 5.77
N TYR A 99 22.48 5.99 6.05
CA TYR A 99 21.64 5.22 5.14
C TYR A 99 21.25 6.02 3.89
N PHE A 100 20.98 7.32 4.08
CA PHE A 100 20.64 8.25 2.99
C PHE A 100 21.87 8.90 2.37
N SER A 101 23.01 8.80 3.04
CA SER A 101 24.27 9.29 2.51
C SER A 101 24.77 8.36 1.39
N MET A 102 25.38 8.95 0.38
CA MET A 102 26.04 8.22 -0.71
C MET A 102 27.28 7.43 -0.24
N SER A 103 27.53 7.28 1.07
CA SER A 103 28.69 6.57 1.61
C SER A 103 28.69 5.07 1.30
N GLY A 104 27.54 4.51 0.89
CA GLY A 104 27.42 3.14 0.37
C GLY A 104 27.48 3.06 -1.16
N ALA A 105 27.52 4.19 -1.87
CA ALA A 105 27.84 4.18 -3.29
C ALA A 105 29.33 3.81 -3.40
N THR A 106 29.60 2.65 -3.99
CA THR A 106 30.94 2.31 -4.45
C THR A 106 31.52 3.51 -5.21
N GLU A 107 32.83 3.76 -5.12
CA GLU A 107 33.51 4.88 -5.81
C GLU A 107 33.11 5.04 -7.31
N GLU A 108 32.59 3.96 -7.90
CA GLU A 108 32.07 3.85 -9.26
C GLU A 108 30.73 4.56 -9.56
N ARG A 109 29.86 4.86 -8.58
CA ARG A 109 28.55 5.50 -8.84
C ARG A 109 28.41 6.84 -8.14
N ASN A 110 28.31 7.89 -8.94
CA ASN A 110 28.13 9.25 -8.46
C ASN A 110 26.64 9.63 -8.58
N GLY A 111 26.04 10.26 -7.58
CA GLY A 111 24.62 10.68 -7.50
C GLY A 111 23.51 9.65 -7.72
N TYR A 112 22.27 10.15 -7.65
CA TYR A 112 21.04 9.43 -7.98
C TYR A 112 20.47 9.91 -9.32
N LEU A 113 19.76 9.02 -10.01
CA LEU A 113 18.91 9.35 -11.15
C LEU A 113 17.46 9.04 -10.77
N ALA A 114 16.59 10.04 -10.79
CA ALA A 114 15.15 9.87 -10.62
C ALA A 114 14.45 10.24 -11.93
N LEU A 115 13.59 9.36 -12.43
CA LEU A 115 12.68 9.67 -13.53
C LEU A 115 11.28 9.86 -12.96
N ASN A 116 10.60 10.89 -13.42
CA ASN A 116 9.17 11.03 -13.15
C ASN A 116 8.44 9.99 -13.97
N GLY A 117 7.80 9.02 -13.29
CA GLY A 117 6.98 8.01 -13.94
C GLY A 117 5.94 8.67 -14.83
N SER A 118 5.87 8.24 -16.08
CA SER A 118 4.95 8.83 -17.06
C SER A 118 3.74 7.93 -17.32
N ILE A 119 2.56 8.55 -17.47
CA ILE A 119 1.40 7.89 -18.06
C ILE A 119 1.50 8.15 -19.56
N SER A 120 1.68 7.09 -20.36
CA SER A 120 1.74 7.25 -21.81
C SER A 120 0.41 7.80 -22.35
N PRO A 121 0.43 8.57 -23.46
CA PRO A 121 -0.81 9.08 -24.05
C PRO A 121 -1.84 7.99 -24.36
N ASP A 122 -1.38 6.80 -24.75
CA ASP A 122 -2.27 5.67 -25.04
C ASP A 122 -2.87 5.06 -23.77
N LEU A 123 -2.10 4.99 -22.67
CA LEU A 123 -2.63 4.60 -21.37
C LEU A 123 -3.66 5.63 -20.87
N GLN A 124 -3.41 6.92 -21.07
CA GLN A 124 -4.34 7.98 -20.69
C GLN A 124 -5.68 7.86 -21.45
N LYS A 125 -5.62 7.65 -22.78
CA LYS A 125 -6.82 7.39 -23.59
C LYS A 125 -7.60 6.17 -23.07
N LEU A 126 -6.91 5.10 -22.70
CA LEU A 126 -7.55 3.90 -22.16
C LEU A 126 -8.24 4.19 -20.83
N VAL A 127 -7.56 4.88 -19.91
CA VAL A 127 -8.14 5.33 -18.63
C VAL A 127 -9.41 6.16 -18.86
N ASP A 128 -9.38 7.10 -19.80
CA ASP A 128 -10.51 7.97 -20.07
C ASP A 128 -11.67 7.23 -20.75
N ALA A 129 -11.39 6.21 -21.56
CA ALA A 129 -12.42 5.33 -22.13
C ALA A 129 -13.19 4.54 -21.06
N TYR A 130 -12.50 4.05 -20.01
CA TYR A 130 -13.17 3.40 -18.87
C TYR A 130 -14.04 4.40 -18.10
N LYS A 131 -13.51 5.58 -17.81
CA LYS A 131 -14.27 6.65 -17.13
C LYS A 131 -15.52 7.05 -17.92
N ALA A 132 -15.44 7.16 -19.25
CA ALA A 132 -16.56 7.50 -20.12
C ALA A 132 -17.70 6.46 -20.03
N LYS A 133 -17.36 5.18 -19.82
CA LYS A 133 -18.31 4.09 -19.58
C LYS A 133 -18.82 4.02 -18.13
N ARG A 134 -18.38 4.94 -17.26
CA ARG A 134 -18.60 4.90 -15.80
C ARG A 134 -18.04 3.63 -15.14
N GLU A 135 -17.01 3.04 -15.75
CA GLU A 135 -16.26 1.92 -15.18
C GLU A 135 -15.04 2.46 -14.44
N PRO A 136 -14.64 1.86 -13.30
CA PRO A 136 -13.46 2.31 -12.59
C PRO A 136 -12.20 1.97 -13.39
N PRO A 137 -11.21 2.88 -13.46
CA PRO A 137 -9.94 2.60 -14.12
C PRO A 137 -9.08 1.59 -13.35
N SER A 138 -9.49 1.21 -12.13
CA SER A 138 -8.91 0.10 -11.37
C SER A 138 -9.31 -1.26 -11.97
N ASN A 139 -8.86 -1.51 -13.20
CA ASN A 139 -9.20 -2.69 -13.99
C ASN A 139 -7.93 -3.41 -14.45
N ILE A 140 -7.93 -4.75 -14.42
CA ILE A 140 -6.77 -5.57 -14.81
C ILE A 140 -6.30 -5.31 -16.24
N HIS A 141 -7.20 -4.97 -17.16
CA HIS A 141 -6.86 -4.63 -18.53
C HIS A 141 -6.07 -3.31 -18.61
N VAL A 142 -6.50 -2.28 -17.87
CA VAL A 142 -5.78 -0.99 -17.76
C VAL A 142 -4.41 -1.20 -17.10
N HIS A 143 -4.36 -2.02 -16.04
CA HIS A 143 -3.11 -2.36 -15.36
C HIS A 143 -2.13 -3.10 -16.26
N ALA A 144 -2.58 -4.12 -17.00
CA ALA A 144 -1.72 -4.86 -17.92
C ALA A 144 -1.17 -3.97 -19.04
N HIS A 145 -1.96 -3.01 -19.52
CA HIS A 145 -1.51 -2.01 -20.48
C HIS A 145 -0.47 -1.06 -19.87
N ALA A 146 -0.67 -0.62 -18.63
CA ALA A 146 0.27 0.24 -17.92
C ALA A 146 1.62 -0.46 -17.68
N LEU A 147 1.58 -1.73 -17.23
CA LEU A 147 2.77 -2.53 -16.93
C LEU A 147 3.71 -2.65 -18.13
N ARG A 148 3.17 -2.78 -19.35
CA ARG A 148 3.98 -2.82 -20.58
C ARG A 148 4.80 -1.54 -20.77
N GLY A 149 4.18 -0.38 -20.53
CA GLY A 149 4.88 0.91 -20.57
C GLY A 149 5.93 1.02 -19.48
N TYR A 150 5.60 0.61 -18.25
CA TYR A 150 6.49 0.67 -17.11
C TYR A 150 7.73 -0.21 -17.26
N ILE A 151 7.62 -1.38 -17.87
CA ILE A 151 8.78 -2.24 -18.16
C ILE A 151 9.74 -1.56 -19.15
N LEU A 152 9.22 -0.88 -20.18
CA LEU A 152 10.05 -0.14 -21.13
C LEU A 152 10.72 1.06 -20.46
N GLU A 153 9.97 1.82 -19.67
CA GLU A 153 10.49 2.95 -18.91
C GLU A 153 11.56 2.50 -17.91
N LEU A 154 11.36 1.38 -17.20
CA LEU A 154 12.35 0.80 -16.30
C LEU A 154 13.63 0.40 -17.04
N ARG A 155 13.50 -0.25 -18.19
CA ARG A 155 14.63 -0.65 -19.04
C ARG A 155 15.46 0.57 -19.42
N ASP A 156 14.81 1.62 -19.90
CA ASP A 156 15.48 2.84 -20.36
C ASP A 156 16.09 3.59 -19.18
N ALA A 157 15.42 3.62 -18.03
CA ALA A 157 15.92 4.20 -16.78
C ALA A 157 17.19 3.49 -16.29
N LEU A 158 17.21 2.15 -16.32
CA LEU A 158 18.37 1.35 -15.95
C LEU A 158 19.54 1.60 -16.90
N ALA A 159 19.28 1.67 -18.21
CA ALA A 159 20.30 1.96 -19.22
C ALA A 159 20.93 3.35 -19.00
N LEU A 160 20.10 4.37 -18.75
CA LEU A 160 20.57 5.73 -18.44
C LEU A 160 21.35 5.78 -17.14
N ALA A 161 20.84 5.15 -16.07
CA ALA A 161 21.52 5.09 -14.79
C ALA A 161 22.90 4.41 -14.92
N HIS A 162 22.98 3.32 -15.68
CA HIS A 162 24.25 2.64 -15.95
C HIS A 162 25.21 3.50 -16.76
N ALA A 163 24.75 4.10 -17.87
CA ALA A 163 25.58 4.95 -18.72
C ALA A 163 26.10 6.21 -18.01
N LEU A 164 25.33 6.75 -17.06
CA LEU A 164 25.69 7.93 -16.27
C LEU A 164 26.42 7.60 -14.96
N GLY A 165 26.61 6.31 -14.65
CA GLY A 165 27.18 5.87 -13.38
C GLY A 165 26.40 6.39 -12.17
N ARG A 166 25.07 6.31 -12.20
CA ARG A 166 24.16 6.81 -11.16
C ARG A 166 23.32 5.69 -10.55
N THR A 167 22.90 5.84 -9.30
CA THR A 167 21.94 4.92 -8.68
C THR A 167 20.52 5.28 -9.10
N LEU A 168 19.82 4.35 -9.75
CA LEU A 168 18.43 4.56 -10.16
C LEU A 168 17.51 4.57 -8.94
N ILE A 169 16.74 5.65 -8.79
CA ILE A 169 15.56 5.69 -7.95
C ILE A 169 14.39 5.23 -8.81
N LEU A 170 13.67 4.19 -8.35
CA LEU A 170 12.54 3.64 -9.11
C LEU A 170 11.46 4.71 -9.34
N PRO A 171 10.94 4.84 -10.57
CA PRO A 171 9.85 5.77 -10.86
C PRO A 171 8.59 5.47 -10.05
N GLN A 172 7.85 6.51 -9.68
CA GLN A 172 6.55 6.37 -9.02
C GLN A 172 5.47 6.05 -10.06
N TRP A 173 5.27 4.78 -10.36
CA TRP A 173 4.22 4.34 -11.28
C TRP A 173 2.84 4.24 -10.64
N THR A 174 1.81 4.62 -11.40
CA THR A 174 0.43 4.45 -10.98
C THR A 174 -0.01 2.99 -11.11
N CYS A 175 -0.39 2.36 -10.01
CA CYS A 175 -1.00 1.04 -10.06
C CYS A 175 -2.51 1.16 -10.33
N PHE A 176 -2.98 0.51 -11.39
CA PHE A 176 -4.41 0.39 -11.73
C PHE A 176 -5.05 -0.91 -11.25
N CYS A 177 -4.37 -1.66 -10.37
CA CYS A 177 -4.94 -2.84 -9.73
C CYS A 177 -5.28 -2.50 -8.28
N ASP A 178 -6.58 -2.47 -7.95
CA ASP A 178 -7.04 -2.57 -6.57
C ASP A 178 -7.30 -4.05 -6.25
N ARG A 179 -6.23 -4.86 -6.30
CA ARG A 179 -6.30 -6.22 -5.79
C ARG A 179 -6.19 -6.13 -4.26
N LEU A 180 -6.87 -7.02 -3.54
CA LEU A 180 -6.50 -7.31 -2.16
C LEU A 180 -5.05 -7.82 -2.19
N TRP A 181 -4.07 -7.06 -1.69
CA TRP A 181 -2.65 -7.46 -1.63
C TRP A 181 -2.45 -8.46 -0.48
N SER A 182 -3.24 -9.52 -0.48
CA SER A 182 -3.16 -10.64 0.45
C SER A 182 -2.74 -11.88 -0.32
N GLY A 183 -1.53 -12.37 -0.03
CA GLY A 183 -1.22 -13.79 -0.19
C GLY A 183 -1.74 -14.64 0.97
N SER A 184 -2.54 -14.09 1.89
CA SER A 184 -2.90 -14.73 3.17
C SER A 184 -4.27 -15.40 3.21
N ASP A 185 -5.02 -15.36 2.12
CA ASP A 185 -6.38 -15.81 2.07
C ASP A 185 -6.46 -16.95 1.03
N ASP A 186 -5.89 -18.11 1.41
CA ASP A 186 -6.37 -19.40 0.93
C ASP A 186 -7.85 -19.54 1.38
N ILE A 187 -8.76 -18.85 0.70
CA ILE A 187 -10.22 -18.99 0.88
C ILE A 187 -10.75 -20.16 0.02
N PHE A 188 -9.88 -20.89 -0.68
CA PHE A 188 -10.25 -22.03 -1.54
C PHE A 188 -9.79 -23.39 -0.98
N HIS A 189 -9.84 -23.56 0.33
CA HIS A 189 -9.84 -24.87 0.98
C HIS A 189 -11.01 -25.02 1.94
#